data_AF-A0A9W8YC23-F1
#
_entry.id   AF-A0A9W8YC23-F1
#
_cell.length_a   1.000
_cell.length_b   1.000
_cell.length_c   1.000
_cell.angle_alpha   90.00
_cell.angle_beta   90.00
_cell.angle_gamma   90.00
#
_symmetry.space_group_name_H-M   'P 1'
#
loop_
_entity.id
_entity.type
_entity.pdbx_description
1 polymer ?
#
loop_
_entity_poly.entity_id
_entity_poly.type
_entity_poly.pdbx_seq_one_letter_code
_entity_poly.pdbx_strand_id
1 'polypeptide(L)'
;MAKPWADTPFSLLLIPGTPGAPTVSILNVCIEMANVHNILLRSLNSIYLQCPHISTTNNSTDDVADLMTYITAWTDAVHHHHSLEETLFFPCVEELAKEVGLESGLMGRNVEQHHLFEDGVREMGVYARDVLEGRKGFDSGVLRGW
;
A
#
# COMPACT_ATOMS: atom_id res chain seq x y z
N MET A 1 13.02 -8.59 23.66
CA MET A 1 12.76 -7.61 22.58
C MET A 1 11.29 -7.70 22.21
N ALA A 2 10.61 -6.59 21.96
CA ALA A 2 9.22 -6.62 21.50
C ALA A 2 9.14 -7.28 20.11
N LYS A 3 8.07 -8.05 19.84
CA LYS A 3 7.82 -8.56 18.49
C LYS A 3 7.53 -7.38 17.57
N PRO A 4 8.09 -7.33 16.34
CA PRO A 4 7.75 -6.30 15.37
C PRO A 4 6.25 -6.30 15.10
N TRP A 5 5.63 -5.12 15.08
CA TRP A 5 4.19 -4.98 14.87
C TRP A 5 3.83 -4.62 13.43
N ALA A 6 4.38 -3.52 12.91
CA ALA A 6 4.03 -3.01 11.58
C ALA A 6 5.13 -2.19 10.88
N ASP A 7 6.33 -2.07 11.46
CA ASP A 7 7.40 -1.24 10.88
C ASP A 7 8.38 -2.05 10.00
N THR A 8 8.21 -3.37 9.92
CA THR A 8 8.98 -4.32 9.10
C THR A 8 8.06 -5.46 8.61
N PRO A 9 8.40 -6.23 7.55
CA PRO A 9 9.66 -6.25 6.79
C PRO A 9 9.85 -5.10 5.79
N PHE A 10 8.76 -4.49 5.30
CA PHE A 10 8.86 -3.38 4.35
C PHE A 10 9.23 -2.11 5.09
N SER A 11 10.37 -1.54 4.72
CA SER A 11 10.93 -0.38 5.42
C SER A 11 10.06 0.84 5.19
N LEU A 12 9.80 1.58 6.27
CA LEU A 12 9.06 2.83 6.21
C LEU A 12 9.92 3.95 5.62
N LEU A 13 9.25 4.91 4.99
CA LEU A 13 9.86 6.10 4.44
C LEU A 13 10.22 7.09 5.55
N LEU A 14 11.39 7.69 5.43
CA LEU A 14 11.71 8.89 6.21
C LEU A 14 10.79 10.04 5.78
N ILE A 15 10.29 10.78 6.76
CA ILE A 15 9.48 11.96 6.47
C ILE A 15 10.39 13.11 6.03
N PRO A 16 10.21 13.68 4.82
CA PRO A 16 10.98 14.83 4.37
C PRO A 16 10.97 15.98 5.39
N GLY A 17 12.09 16.68 5.52
CA GLY A 17 12.25 17.76 6.51
C GLY A 17 12.52 17.31 7.96
N THR A 18 12.53 16.00 8.24
CA THR A 18 12.99 15.46 9.54
C THR A 18 14.51 15.24 9.54
N PRO A 19 15.18 15.12 10.72
CA PRO A 19 16.62 14.91 10.79
C PRO A 19 17.09 13.71 9.96
N GLY A 20 18.00 13.95 9.00
CA GLY A 20 18.53 12.90 8.10
C GLY A 20 17.72 12.67 6.82
N ALA A 21 16.58 13.34 6.64
CA ALA A 21 15.78 13.29 5.42
C ALA A 21 16.05 14.51 4.51
N PRO A 22 15.80 14.40 3.19
CA PRO A 22 15.88 15.55 2.28
C PRO A 22 14.89 16.65 2.63
N THR A 23 15.25 17.90 2.30
CA THR A 23 14.37 19.07 2.33
C THR A 23 14.32 19.67 0.93
N VAL A 24 13.12 19.90 0.40
CA VAL A 24 12.88 20.35 -0.98
C VAL A 24 11.89 21.52 -1.02
N SER A 25 11.79 22.22 -2.15
CA SER A 25 10.89 23.37 -2.33
C SER A 25 9.41 23.02 -2.23
N ILE A 26 9.04 21.77 -2.56
CA ILE A 26 7.68 21.23 -2.49
C ILE A 26 7.44 20.40 -1.21
N LEU A 27 8.07 20.80 -0.10
CA LEU A 27 8.17 20.00 1.13
C LEU A 27 6.83 19.41 1.62
N ASN A 28 5.76 20.21 1.64
CA ASN A 28 4.45 19.76 2.13
C ASN A 28 3.90 18.61 1.28
N VAL A 29 4.04 18.67 -0.04
CA VAL A 29 3.60 17.59 -0.94
C VAL A 29 4.38 16.31 -0.65
N CYS A 30 5.70 16.42 -0.47
CA CYS A 30 6.54 15.26 -0.16
C CYS A 30 6.25 14.67 1.22
N ILE A 31 5.88 15.50 2.21
CA ILE A 31 5.47 15.04 3.54
C ILE A 31 4.16 14.24 3.46
N GLU A 32 3.15 14.77 2.76
CA GLU A 32 1.86 14.07 2.61
C GLU A 32 2.03 12.74 1.86
N MET A 33 2.84 12.70 0.80
CA MET A 33 3.16 11.46 0.08
C MET A 33 3.90 10.45 0.96
N ALA A 34 4.87 10.90 1.76
CA ALA A 34 5.56 10.00 2.68
C ALA A 34 4.61 9.46 3.77
N ASN A 35 3.67 10.27 4.25
CA ASN A 35 2.69 9.86 5.26
C ASN A 35 1.72 8.81 4.72
N VAL A 36 1.09 9.05 3.55
CA VAL A 36 0.14 8.07 2.98
C VAL A 36 0.84 6.76 2.64
N HIS A 37 2.04 6.80 2.04
CA HIS A 37 2.81 5.57 1.78
C HIS A 37 3.20 4.85 3.07
N ASN A 38 3.52 5.56 4.14
CA ASN A 38 3.79 4.93 5.44
C ASN A 38 2.55 4.29 6.07
N ILE A 39 1.34 4.81 5.82
CA ILE A 39 0.08 4.15 6.23
C ILE A 39 -0.11 2.85 5.44
N LEU A 40 0.11 2.89 4.12
CA LEU A 40 0.00 1.72 3.25
C LEU A 40 1.04 0.63 3.62
N LEU A 41 2.30 1.02 3.83
CA LEU A 41 3.39 0.11 4.22
C LEU A 41 3.17 -0.50 5.60
N ARG A 42 2.76 0.30 6.60
CA ARG A 42 2.43 -0.25 7.93
C ARG A 42 1.29 -1.24 7.87
N SER A 43 0.29 -0.98 7.04
CA SER A 43 -0.83 -1.89 6.85
C SER A 43 -0.41 -3.18 6.16
N LEU A 44 0.45 -3.10 5.13
CA LEU A 44 0.99 -4.29 4.49
C LEU A 44 1.85 -5.13 5.45
N ASN A 45 2.71 -4.47 6.23
CA ASN A 45 3.52 -5.13 7.25
C ASN A 45 2.65 -5.81 8.31
N SER A 46 1.57 -5.16 8.78
CA SER A 46 0.67 -5.75 9.76
C SER A 46 -0.05 -6.97 9.19
N ILE A 47 -0.54 -6.92 7.95
CA ILE A 47 -1.12 -8.09 7.26
C ILE A 47 -0.11 -9.24 7.21
N TYR A 48 1.11 -8.95 6.75
CA TYR A 48 2.17 -9.95 6.62
C TYR A 48 2.54 -10.61 7.96
N LEU A 49 2.62 -9.82 9.03
CA LEU A 49 3.01 -10.28 10.37
C LEU A 49 1.89 -10.97 11.13
N GLN A 50 0.63 -10.51 10.98
CA GLN A 50 -0.49 -11.02 11.77
C GLN A 50 -1.18 -12.22 11.13
N CYS A 51 -1.15 -12.36 9.80
CA CYS A 51 -1.86 -13.46 9.13
C CYS A 51 -1.50 -14.88 9.62
N PRO A 52 -0.25 -15.22 10.05
CA PRO A 52 0.07 -16.56 10.56
C PRO A 52 -0.50 -16.86 11.94
N HIS A 53 -1.02 -15.84 12.63
CA HIS A 53 -1.53 -15.94 14.00
C HIS A 53 -3.05 -16.13 14.05
N ILE A 54 -3.73 -16.03 12.91
CA ILE A 54 -5.17 -16.30 12.81
C ILE A 54 -5.40 -17.81 12.86
N SER A 55 -6.16 -18.27 13.87
CA SER A 55 -6.56 -19.67 13.99
C SER A 55 -7.64 -19.99 12.96
N THR A 56 -7.56 -21.15 12.32
CA THR A 56 -8.66 -21.69 11.52
C THR A 56 -9.44 -22.77 12.27
N THR A 57 -9.09 -23.00 13.55
CA THR A 57 -9.71 -24.00 14.43
C THR A 57 -10.63 -23.34 15.45
N ASN A 58 -11.75 -23.98 15.77
CA ASN A 58 -12.74 -23.59 16.81
C ASN A 58 -13.45 -22.23 16.61
N ASN A 59 -14.30 -22.10 15.59
CA ASN A 59 -15.17 -20.92 15.36
C ASN A 59 -14.42 -19.57 15.21
N SER A 60 -13.12 -19.56 14.89
CA SER A 60 -12.33 -18.36 14.57
C SER A 60 -12.62 -17.85 13.12
N THR A 61 -13.84 -18.07 12.64
CA THR A 61 -14.33 -17.51 11.37
C THR A 61 -14.37 -15.99 11.41
N ASP A 62 -14.61 -15.42 12.60
CA ASP A 62 -14.72 -13.99 12.80
C ASP A 62 -13.35 -13.30 12.62
N ASP A 63 -12.27 -13.86 13.18
CA ASP A 63 -10.91 -13.32 13.01
C ASP A 63 -10.46 -13.39 11.54
N VAL A 64 -10.83 -14.47 10.83
CA VAL A 64 -10.59 -14.59 9.38
C VAL A 64 -11.36 -13.51 8.63
N ALA A 65 -12.65 -13.34 8.92
CA ALA A 65 -13.49 -12.34 8.28
C ALA A 65 -12.99 -10.91 8.53
N ASP A 66 -12.58 -10.60 9.76
CA ASP A 66 -12.01 -9.31 10.14
C ASP A 66 -10.71 -9.04 9.37
N LEU A 67 -9.79 -10.02 9.31
CA LEU A 67 -8.55 -9.88 8.54
C LEU A 67 -8.84 -9.70 7.05
N MET A 68 -9.76 -10.47 6.46
CA MET A 68 -10.07 -10.36 5.03
C MET A 68 -10.76 -9.02 4.71
N THR A 69 -11.60 -8.51 5.62
CA THR A 69 -12.20 -7.18 5.49
C THR A 69 -11.12 -6.10 5.53
N TYR A 70 -10.17 -6.23 6.46
CA TYR A 70 -9.03 -5.32 6.54
C TYR A 70 -8.17 -5.34 5.27
N ILE A 71 -7.86 -6.52 4.75
CA ILE A 71 -7.10 -6.67 3.50
C ILE A 71 -7.86 -6.06 2.32
N THR A 72 -9.17 -6.30 2.22
CA THR A 72 -10.00 -5.72 1.16
C THR A 72 -9.95 -4.19 1.20
N ALA A 73 -10.14 -3.59 2.38
CA ALA A 73 -10.04 -2.15 2.58
C ALA A 73 -8.65 -1.61 2.23
N TRP A 74 -7.58 -2.33 2.57
CA TRP A 74 -6.21 -1.96 2.20
C TRP A 74 -6.01 -1.99 0.68
N THR A 75 -6.46 -3.05 -0.01
CA THR A 75 -6.32 -3.14 -1.47
C THR A 75 -7.12 -2.04 -2.19
N ASP A 76 -8.30 -1.72 -1.69
CA ASP A 76 -9.14 -0.65 -2.24
C ASP A 76 -8.48 0.72 -1.99
N ALA A 77 -7.85 0.93 -0.83
CA ALA A 77 -7.12 2.15 -0.52
C ALA A 77 -5.87 2.34 -1.41
N VAL A 78 -5.10 1.28 -1.67
CA VAL A 78 -3.95 1.33 -2.60
C VAL A 78 -4.43 1.67 -4.01
N HIS A 79 -5.44 0.97 -4.51
CA HIS A 79 -6.00 1.22 -5.84
C HIS A 79 -6.54 2.65 -5.96
N HIS A 80 -7.27 3.14 -4.94
CA HIS A 80 -7.79 4.50 -4.94
C HIS A 80 -6.66 5.55 -4.92
N HIS A 81 -5.64 5.35 -4.09
CA HIS A 81 -4.46 6.24 -4.01
C HIS A 81 -3.76 6.35 -5.36
N HIS A 82 -3.37 5.22 -5.98
CA HIS A 82 -2.73 5.24 -7.29
C HIS A 82 -3.63 5.81 -8.39
N SER A 83 -4.92 5.48 -8.37
CA SER A 83 -5.88 6.03 -9.34
C SER A 83 -5.95 7.55 -9.27
N LEU A 84 -5.99 8.14 -8.07
CA LEU A 84 -5.97 9.59 -7.91
C LEU A 84 -4.64 10.20 -8.34
N GLU A 85 -3.54 9.51 -8.07
CA GLU A 85 -2.23 9.95 -8.53
C GLU A 85 -2.18 10.01 -10.07
N GLU A 86 -2.56 8.95 -10.75
CA GLU A 86 -2.44 8.85 -12.21
C GLU A 86 -3.48 9.67 -12.98
N THR A 87 -4.69 9.80 -12.44
CA THR A 87 -5.78 10.51 -13.13
C THR A 87 -5.85 12.00 -12.81
N LEU A 88 -5.28 12.45 -11.68
CA LEU A 88 -5.39 13.84 -11.23
C LEU A 88 -4.04 14.46 -10.88
N PHE A 89 -3.25 13.84 -10.00
CA PHE A 89 -2.05 14.47 -9.44
C PHE A 89 -0.89 14.52 -10.45
N PHE A 90 -0.52 13.40 -11.06
CA PHE A 90 0.56 13.32 -12.04
C PHE A 90 0.28 14.21 -13.25
N PRO A 91 -0.93 14.24 -13.85
CA PRO A 91 -1.25 15.20 -14.90
C PRO A 91 -1.06 16.66 -14.46
N CYS A 92 -1.44 17.01 -13.22
CA CYS A 92 -1.22 18.35 -12.68
C CYS A 92 0.28 18.69 -12.58
N VAL A 93 1.11 17.74 -12.12
CA VAL A 93 2.57 17.91 -12.07
C VAL A 93 3.16 18.11 -13.47
N GLU A 94 2.72 17.33 -14.45
CA GLU A 94 3.18 17.43 -15.85
C GLU A 94 2.80 18.79 -16.48
N GLU A 95 1.58 19.30 -16.26
CA GLU A 95 1.20 20.62 -16.78
C GLU A 95 1.98 21.75 -16.09
N LEU A 96 2.19 21.69 -14.77
CA LEU A 96 3.03 22.66 -14.06
C LEU A 96 4.49 22.64 -14.57
N ALA A 97 5.02 21.45 -14.82
CA ALA A 97 6.37 21.28 -15.37
C ALA A 97 6.50 21.91 -16.77
N LYS A 98 5.47 21.72 -17.61
CA LYS A 98 5.39 22.31 -18.94
C LYS A 98 5.28 23.83 -18.90
N GLU A 99 4.54 24.41 -17.96
CA GLU A 99 4.47 25.88 -17.76
C GLU A 99 5.84 26.52 -17.51
N VAL A 100 6.75 25.78 -16.85
CA VAL A 100 8.12 26.23 -16.57
C VAL A 100 9.15 25.71 -17.58
N GLY A 101 8.70 25.09 -18.68
CA GLY A 101 9.54 24.65 -19.79
C GLY A 101 10.36 23.38 -19.55
N LEU A 102 9.94 22.53 -18.61
CA LEU A 102 10.53 21.19 -18.41
C LEU A 102 10.00 20.18 -19.44
N GLU A 103 10.78 19.12 -19.68
CA GLU A 103 10.38 18.01 -20.54
C GLU A 103 9.21 17.22 -19.94
N SER A 104 8.32 16.73 -20.80
CA SER A 104 7.20 15.87 -20.42
C SER A 104 7.65 14.49 -19.98
N GLY A 105 6.84 13.83 -19.16
CA GLY A 105 7.05 12.45 -18.73
C GLY A 105 7.84 12.32 -17.43
N LEU A 106 7.88 13.39 -16.63
CA LEU A 106 8.51 13.39 -15.30
C LEU A 106 7.92 12.30 -14.38
N MET A 107 6.63 12.02 -14.53
CA MET A 107 5.90 11.05 -13.70
C MET A 107 5.85 9.64 -14.30
N GLY A 108 6.44 9.42 -15.49
CA GLY A 108 6.38 8.13 -16.18
C GLY A 108 6.97 6.97 -15.37
N ARG A 109 8.03 7.23 -14.61
CA ARG A 109 8.62 6.22 -13.71
C ARG A 109 7.68 5.85 -12.56
N ASN A 110 6.95 6.82 -12.00
CA ASN A 110 6.01 6.56 -10.92
C ASN A 110 4.86 5.66 -11.40
N VAL A 111 4.34 5.92 -12.60
CA VAL A 111 3.33 5.05 -13.24
C VAL A 111 3.87 3.64 -13.47
N GLU A 112 5.09 3.51 -14.03
CA GLU A 112 5.73 2.20 -14.19
C GLU A 112 5.85 1.47 -12.85
N GLN A 113 6.23 2.17 -11.79
CA GLN A 113 6.33 1.60 -10.45
C GLN A 113 4.98 1.11 -9.91
N HIS A 114 3.88 1.82 -10.13
CA HIS A 114 2.55 1.35 -9.72
C HIS A 114 2.19 0.03 -10.42
N HIS A 115 2.38 -0.02 -11.73
CA HIS A 115 2.06 -1.20 -12.54
C HIS A 115 2.91 -2.43 -12.18
N LEU A 116 4.11 -2.27 -11.61
CA LEU A 116 4.97 -3.39 -11.20
C LEU A 116 4.35 -4.28 -10.11
N PHE A 117 3.44 -3.76 -9.28
CA PHE A 117 2.86 -4.52 -8.18
C PHE A 117 1.33 -4.44 -8.10
N GLU A 118 0.67 -3.66 -8.96
CA GLU A 118 -0.78 -3.54 -9.03
C GLU A 118 -1.49 -4.88 -9.21
N ASP A 119 -0.97 -5.75 -10.08
CA ASP A 119 -1.55 -7.09 -10.30
C ASP A 119 -1.52 -7.94 -9.03
N GLY A 120 -0.42 -7.88 -8.26
CA GLY A 120 -0.31 -8.57 -6.98
C GLY A 120 -1.30 -8.05 -5.94
N VAL A 121 -1.48 -6.73 -5.86
CA VAL A 121 -2.47 -6.09 -4.97
C VAL A 121 -3.89 -6.49 -5.38
N ARG A 122 -4.20 -6.50 -6.68
CA ARG A 122 -5.49 -6.93 -7.22
C ARG A 122 -5.77 -8.39 -6.87
N GLU A 123 -4.79 -9.27 -7.04
CA GLU A 123 -4.91 -10.70 -6.70
C GLU A 123 -5.12 -10.92 -5.21
N MET A 124 -4.42 -10.17 -4.35
CA MET A 124 -4.62 -10.17 -2.91
C MET A 124 -6.07 -9.79 -2.54
N GLY A 125 -6.61 -8.76 -3.17
CA GLY A 125 -7.99 -8.30 -2.93
C GLY A 125 -9.03 -9.30 -3.41
N VAL A 126 -8.81 -9.94 -4.57
CA VAL A 126 -9.66 -11.03 -5.05
C VAL A 126 -9.64 -12.20 -4.09
N TYR A 127 -8.47 -12.61 -3.61
CA TYR A 127 -8.34 -13.67 -2.63
C TYR A 127 -9.10 -13.36 -1.33
N ALA A 128 -8.96 -12.14 -0.79
CA ALA A 128 -9.65 -11.75 0.44
C ALA A 128 -11.19 -11.82 0.29
N ARG A 129 -11.72 -11.31 -0.84
CA ARG A 129 -13.15 -11.40 -1.16
C ARG A 129 -13.62 -12.85 -1.35
N ASP A 130 -12.85 -13.66 -2.06
CA ASP A 130 -13.16 -15.09 -2.23
C ASP A 130 -13.24 -15.84 -0.90
N VAL A 131 -12.37 -15.51 0.07
CA VAL A 131 -12.40 -16.11 1.42
C VAL A 131 -13.64 -15.63 2.19
N LEU A 132 -13.96 -14.32 2.15
CA LEU A 132 -15.17 -13.77 2.78
C LEU A 132 -16.46 -14.42 2.26
N GLU A 133 -16.51 -14.67 0.96
CA GLU A 133 -17.68 -15.24 0.30
C GLU A 133 -17.71 -16.79 0.35
N GLY A 134 -16.76 -17.40 1.06
CA GLY A 134 -16.67 -18.86 1.22
C GLY A 134 -16.28 -19.63 -0.05
N ARG A 135 -15.76 -18.93 -1.07
CA ARG A 135 -15.28 -19.54 -2.32
C ARG A 135 -13.88 -20.15 -2.17
N LYS A 136 -13.08 -19.66 -1.21
CA LYS A 136 -11.76 -20.17 -0.86
C LYS A 136 -11.61 -20.34 0.65
N GLY A 137 -10.78 -21.29 1.07
CA GLY A 137 -10.34 -21.40 2.45
C GLY A 137 -9.20 -20.41 2.75
N PHE A 138 -9.15 -19.91 3.98
CA PHE A 138 -8.03 -19.07 4.42
C PHE A 138 -6.73 -19.88 4.53
N ASP A 139 -5.70 -19.35 3.90
CA ASP A 139 -4.30 -19.74 3.94
C ASP A 139 -3.42 -18.50 4.12
N SER A 140 -2.67 -18.45 5.23
CA SER A 140 -1.73 -17.36 5.50
C SER A 140 -0.50 -17.39 4.59
N GLY A 141 -0.19 -18.53 3.96
CA GLY A 141 0.91 -18.67 3.00
C GLY A 141 0.68 -17.82 1.75
N VAL A 142 -0.57 -17.70 1.28
CA VAL A 142 -0.94 -16.83 0.15
C VAL A 142 -0.58 -15.37 0.43
N LEU A 143 -0.80 -14.91 1.66
CA LEU A 143 -0.53 -13.53 2.08
C LEU A 143 0.95 -13.24 2.37
N ARG A 144 1.83 -14.22 2.16
CA ARG A 144 3.27 -14.12 2.45
C ARG A 144 4.15 -14.51 1.27
N GLY A 145 3.58 -14.79 0.10
CA GLY A 145 4.27 -15.31 -1.08
C GLY A 145 4.92 -14.27 -2.00
N TRP A 146 5.07 -13.02 -1.54
CA TRP A 146 5.62 -11.89 -2.31
C TRP A 146 7.14 -11.75 -2.15
#